data_AF-A0A8T4J611-F1
#
_entry.id   AF-A0A8T4J611-F1
#
_cell.length_a   1.000
_cell.length_b   1.000
_cell.length_c   1.000
_cell.angle_alpha   90.00
_cell.angle_beta   90.00
_cell.angle_gamma   90.00
#
_symmetry.space_group_name_H-M   'P 1'
#
loop_
_entity.id
_entity.type
_entity.pdbx_description
1 polymer ?
#
loop_
_entity_poly.entity_id
_entity_poly.type
_entity_poly.pdbx_seq_one_letter_code
_entity_poly.pdbx_strand_id
1 'polypeptide(L)'
;EEVARRAAPFLVLAPAAVWTGVSADGWFTAVGAWAVALLTLSAKRAVRVPWAAALGAGLLFGLLCFLSYGLVLLGCVALAVLVAARTVRPVPLVLAGLAAWFAGFAAAGFWWFDGYFTLVDRYYQGAAGIRPYGYFVWGNLAAQVAVVGLATVAGLRRAVTARAGALTVLVAGGMCAVLLADLSGMSKAETERIWLPFSLWLLPAAALLPARTAPRWLAAQAALALTVNHLLITGW
;
A
#
# COMPACT_ATOMS: atom_id res chain seq x y z
N GLU A 1 -7.92 -18.51 -0.46
CA GLU A 1 -9.26 -18.03 -0.86
C GLU A 1 -10.14 -17.66 0.34
N GLU A 2 -10.29 -18.54 1.32
CA GLU A 2 -11.14 -18.29 2.50
C GLU A 2 -10.82 -16.98 3.25
N VAL A 3 -9.54 -16.70 3.51
CA VAL A 3 -9.10 -15.43 4.15
C VAL A 3 -9.52 -14.20 3.34
N ALA A 4 -9.42 -14.27 2.01
CA ALA A 4 -9.81 -13.17 1.14
C ALA A 4 -11.34 -12.95 1.17
N ARG A 5 -12.12 -14.03 1.14
CA ARG A 5 -13.60 -13.95 1.27
C ARG A 5 -14.02 -13.35 2.63
N ARG A 6 -13.28 -13.65 3.71
CA ARG A 6 -13.53 -13.05 5.03
C ARG A 6 -13.17 -11.56 5.09
N ALA A 7 -12.13 -11.12 4.39
CA ALA A 7 -11.73 -9.70 4.34
C ALA A 7 -12.63 -8.85 3.43
N ALA A 8 -13.16 -9.42 2.35
CA ALA A 8 -13.82 -8.68 1.27
C ALA A 8 -14.94 -7.72 1.76
N PRO A 9 -15.87 -8.12 2.65
CA PRO A 9 -16.92 -7.20 3.12
C PRO A 9 -16.36 -5.96 3.84
N PHE A 10 -15.27 -6.11 4.59
CA PHE A 10 -14.62 -4.99 5.29
C PHE A 10 -13.89 -4.05 4.33
N LEU A 11 -13.31 -4.61 3.26
CA LEU A 11 -12.62 -3.85 2.22
C LEU A 11 -13.59 -2.99 1.41
N VAL A 12 -14.76 -3.54 1.05
CA VAL A 12 -15.81 -2.81 0.35
C VAL A 12 -16.39 -1.68 1.20
N LEU A 13 -16.53 -1.89 2.50
CA LEU A 13 -17.05 -0.90 3.44
C LEU A 13 -15.98 0.04 4.00
N ALA A 14 -14.71 -0.09 3.58
CA ALA A 14 -13.65 0.79 4.06
C ALA A 14 -13.90 2.24 3.58
N PRO A 15 -13.72 3.26 4.43
CA PRO A 15 -13.90 4.66 4.02
C PRO A 15 -13.06 5.03 2.79
N ALA A 16 -11.83 4.49 2.71
CA ALA A 16 -10.93 4.60 1.56
C ALA A 16 -11.48 4.12 0.21
N ALA A 17 -12.50 3.27 0.19
CA ALA A 17 -13.00 2.66 -1.05
C ALA A 17 -13.56 3.71 -2.02
N VAL A 18 -14.25 4.74 -1.50
CA VAL A 18 -14.81 5.84 -2.32
C VAL A 18 -13.68 6.62 -2.99
N TRP A 19 -12.68 7.03 -2.21
CA TRP A 19 -11.52 7.78 -2.68
C TRP A 19 -10.67 6.99 -3.67
N THR A 20 -10.51 5.69 -3.44
CA THR A 20 -9.82 4.79 -4.38
C THR A 20 -10.54 4.73 -5.72
N GLY A 21 -11.89 4.76 -5.73
CA GLY A 21 -12.70 4.70 -6.94
C GLY A 21 -12.68 5.97 -7.80
N VAL A 22 -12.33 7.13 -7.22
CA VAL A 22 -12.37 8.44 -7.89
C VAL A 22 -10.99 9.06 -8.12
N SER A 23 -9.91 8.34 -7.80
CA SER A 23 -8.54 8.84 -7.89
C SER A 23 -7.62 7.93 -8.71
N ALA A 24 -6.53 8.50 -9.22
CA ALA A 24 -5.46 7.74 -9.88
C ALA A 24 -4.81 6.71 -8.93
N ASP A 25 -4.90 6.94 -7.61
CA ASP A 25 -4.37 6.03 -6.60
C ASP A 25 -5.02 4.65 -6.66
N GLY A 26 -6.29 4.55 -7.07
CA GLY A 26 -6.91 3.25 -7.33
C GLY A 26 -6.26 2.48 -8.47
N TRP A 27 -5.87 3.17 -9.54
CA TRP A 27 -5.13 2.57 -10.65
C TRP A 27 -3.71 2.20 -10.23
N PHE A 28 -3.00 3.05 -9.48
CA PHE A 28 -1.68 2.74 -8.90
C PHE A 28 -1.74 1.50 -8.00
N THR A 29 -2.77 1.43 -7.16
CA THR A 29 -3.04 0.31 -6.28
C THR A 29 -3.28 -0.98 -7.07
N ALA A 30 -4.04 -0.92 -8.16
CA ALA A 30 -4.29 -2.07 -9.04
C ALA A 30 -3.01 -2.58 -9.70
N VAL A 31 -2.17 -1.67 -10.23
CA VAL A 31 -0.84 -2.02 -10.77
C VAL A 31 0.03 -2.68 -9.70
N GLY A 32 0.07 -2.11 -8.49
CA GLY A 32 0.78 -2.67 -7.34
C GLY A 32 0.28 -4.06 -6.94
N ALA A 33 -1.04 -4.25 -6.89
CA ALA A 33 -1.65 -5.53 -6.57
C ALA A 33 -1.27 -6.61 -7.60
N TRP A 34 -1.26 -6.29 -8.90
CA TRP A 34 -0.80 -7.21 -9.94
C TRP A 34 0.70 -7.51 -9.85
N ALA A 35 1.55 -6.51 -9.56
CA ALA A 35 2.97 -6.70 -9.34
C ALA A 35 3.24 -7.70 -8.20
N VAL A 36 2.56 -7.52 -7.06
CA VAL A 36 2.64 -8.39 -5.89
C VAL A 36 2.06 -9.78 -6.17
N ALA A 37 0.96 -9.88 -6.93
CA ALA A 37 0.36 -11.15 -7.32
C ALA A 37 1.31 -11.97 -8.19
N LEU A 38 1.89 -11.37 -9.24
CA LEU A 38 2.87 -12.01 -10.11
C LEU A 38 4.13 -12.44 -9.35
N LEU A 39 4.62 -11.58 -8.45
CA LEU A 39 5.73 -11.92 -7.56
C LEU A 39 5.39 -13.14 -6.69
N THR A 40 4.19 -13.17 -6.12
CA THR A 40 3.72 -14.29 -5.29
C THR A 40 3.62 -15.59 -6.10
N LEU A 41 3.07 -15.53 -7.31
CA LEU A 41 2.96 -16.68 -8.22
C LEU A 41 4.34 -17.22 -8.61
N SER A 42 5.30 -16.34 -8.89
CA SER A 42 6.68 -16.72 -9.17
C SER A 42 7.37 -17.33 -7.95
N ALA A 43 7.28 -16.66 -6.78
CA ALA A 43 7.91 -17.08 -5.54
C ALA A 43 7.43 -18.46 -5.08
N LYS A 44 6.12 -18.73 -5.21
CA LYS A 44 5.51 -20.03 -4.88
C LYS A 44 5.60 -21.07 -5.99
N ARG A 45 6.12 -20.70 -7.17
CA ARG A 45 6.10 -21.53 -8.40
C ARG A 45 4.70 -22.08 -8.72
N ALA A 46 3.68 -21.25 -8.53
CA ALA A 46 2.27 -21.62 -8.70
C ALA A 46 1.78 -21.49 -10.15
N VAL A 47 2.68 -21.22 -11.10
CA VAL A 47 2.41 -21.06 -12.53
C VAL A 47 3.41 -21.88 -13.35
N ARG A 48 3.02 -22.25 -14.57
CA ARG A 48 3.87 -23.04 -15.50
C ARG A 48 5.20 -22.35 -15.81
N VAL A 49 5.21 -21.01 -15.85
CA VAL A 49 6.36 -20.20 -16.28
C VAL A 49 6.72 -19.17 -15.20
N PRO A 50 7.36 -19.57 -14.07
CA PRO A 50 7.64 -18.66 -12.96
C PRO A 50 8.57 -17.50 -13.32
N TRP A 51 9.45 -17.67 -14.30
CA TRP A 51 10.38 -16.62 -14.74
C TRP A 51 9.63 -15.46 -15.43
N ALA A 52 8.60 -15.76 -16.23
CA ALA A 52 7.80 -14.74 -16.90
C ALA A 52 6.97 -13.94 -15.88
N ALA A 53 6.44 -14.61 -14.86
CA ALA A 53 5.77 -13.94 -13.75
C ALA A 53 6.73 -13.02 -12.96
N ALA A 54 7.99 -13.41 -12.76
CA ALA A 54 8.99 -12.56 -12.11
C ALA A 54 9.33 -11.31 -12.95
N LEU A 55 9.55 -11.47 -14.25
CA LEU A 55 9.78 -10.34 -15.16
C LEU A 55 8.57 -9.41 -15.21
N GLY A 56 7.36 -9.96 -15.32
CA GLY A 56 6.12 -9.19 -15.30
C GLY A 56 5.93 -8.43 -13.99
N ALA A 57 6.23 -9.04 -12.85
CA ALA A 57 6.25 -8.35 -11.57
C ALA A 57 7.26 -7.19 -11.57
N GLY A 58 8.47 -7.43 -12.08
CA GLY A 58 9.52 -6.41 -12.25
C GLY A 58 9.08 -5.23 -13.10
N LEU A 59 8.48 -5.49 -14.27
CA LEU A 59 7.96 -4.45 -15.17
C LEU A 59 6.89 -3.59 -14.49
N LEU A 60 5.99 -4.19 -13.71
CA LEU A 60 4.96 -3.45 -12.98
C LEU A 60 5.55 -2.68 -11.79
N PHE A 61 6.49 -3.25 -11.04
CA PHE A 61 7.20 -2.51 -9.97
C PHE A 61 8.02 -1.34 -10.53
N GLY A 62 8.66 -1.53 -11.68
CA GLY A 62 9.34 -0.44 -12.38
C GLY A 62 8.36 0.65 -12.81
N LEU A 63 7.23 0.28 -13.40
CA LEU A 63 6.18 1.23 -13.77
C LEU A 63 5.73 2.05 -12.54
N LEU A 64 5.48 1.41 -11.40
CA LEU A 64 5.08 2.10 -10.16
C LEU A 64 6.09 3.18 -9.74
N CYS A 65 7.39 2.95 -9.92
CA CYS A 65 8.43 3.94 -9.60
C CYS A 65 8.30 5.21 -10.47
N PHE A 66 7.77 5.10 -11.69
CA PHE A 66 7.55 6.23 -12.60
C PHE A 66 6.14 6.82 -12.53
N LEU A 67 5.18 6.13 -11.89
CA LEU A 67 3.85 6.66 -11.64
C LEU A 67 3.83 7.60 -10.44
N SER A 68 4.53 7.26 -9.37
CA SER A 68 4.72 8.13 -8.21
C SER A 68 5.94 7.68 -7.40
N TYR A 69 6.78 8.64 -7.01
CA TYR A 69 7.99 8.39 -6.22
C TYR A 69 7.72 7.65 -4.90
N GLY A 70 6.57 7.92 -4.27
CA GLY A 70 6.18 7.26 -3.02
C GLY A 70 5.92 5.76 -3.18
N LEU A 71 5.55 5.29 -4.38
CA LEU A 71 5.19 3.89 -4.62
C LEU A 71 6.38 2.93 -4.51
N VAL A 72 7.62 3.43 -4.46
CA VAL A 72 8.82 2.65 -4.10
C VAL A 72 8.62 1.91 -2.76
N LEU A 73 7.81 2.46 -1.85
CA LEU A 73 7.50 1.85 -0.55
C LEU A 73 6.71 0.54 -0.66
N LEU A 74 6.07 0.25 -1.80
CA LEU A 74 5.50 -1.09 -2.07
C LEU A 74 6.58 -2.18 -2.12
N GLY A 75 7.86 -1.81 -2.22
CA GLY A 75 8.99 -2.70 -1.96
C GLY A 75 8.90 -3.40 -0.61
N CYS A 76 8.33 -2.77 0.43
CA CYS A 76 8.10 -3.42 1.73
C CYS A 76 7.14 -4.60 1.64
N VAL A 77 6.08 -4.46 0.83
CA VAL A 77 5.11 -5.53 0.56
C VAL A 77 5.74 -6.63 -0.28
N ALA A 78 6.56 -6.27 -1.28
CA ALA A 78 7.32 -7.24 -2.08
C ALA A 78 8.28 -8.07 -1.21
N LEU A 79 9.01 -7.42 -0.30
CA LEU A 79 9.87 -8.09 0.67
C LEU A 79 9.07 -9.01 1.59
N ALA A 80 7.91 -8.56 2.08
CA ALA A 80 7.01 -9.39 2.88
C ALA A 80 6.58 -10.68 2.14
N VAL A 81 6.31 -10.60 0.83
CA VAL A 81 6.04 -11.79 0.00
C VAL A 81 7.24 -12.73 -0.04
N LEU A 82 8.44 -12.20 -0.28
CA LEU A 82 9.68 -13.01 -0.36
C LEU A 82 10.00 -13.68 1.00
N VAL A 83 9.81 -12.97 2.10
CA VAL A 83 9.96 -13.48 3.47
C VAL A 83 8.93 -14.57 3.75
N ALA A 84 7.65 -14.34 3.43
CA ALA A 84 6.59 -15.31 3.65
C ALA A 84 6.77 -16.57 2.78
N ALA A 85 7.28 -16.42 1.55
CA ALA A 85 7.60 -17.51 0.64
C ALA A 85 8.98 -18.15 0.90
N ARG A 86 9.80 -17.54 1.78
CA ARG A 86 11.16 -17.97 2.13
C ARG A 86 12.05 -18.21 0.91
N THR A 87 12.05 -17.26 -0.02
CA THR A 87 12.80 -17.38 -1.27
C THR A 87 13.26 -16.03 -1.79
N VAL A 88 14.41 -16.02 -2.45
CA VAL A 88 14.95 -14.86 -3.18
C VAL A 88 15.06 -15.13 -4.68
N ARG A 89 14.64 -16.32 -5.14
CA ARG A 89 14.79 -16.77 -6.54
C ARG A 89 14.19 -15.82 -7.58
N PRO A 90 13.03 -15.18 -7.35
CA PRO A 90 12.46 -14.25 -8.33
C PRO A 90 13.25 -12.94 -8.46
N VAL A 91 14.04 -12.56 -7.44
CA VAL A 91 14.62 -11.22 -7.31
C VAL A 91 15.44 -10.79 -8.53
N PRO A 92 16.37 -11.59 -9.09
CA PRO A 92 17.14 -11.15 -10.25
C PRO A 92 16.27 -10.80 -11.46
N LEU A 93 15.19 -11.55 -11.69
CA LEU A 93 14.27 -11.30 -12.80
C LEU A 93 13.33 -10.12 -12.52
N VAL A 94 12.89 -9.93 -11.27
CA VAL A 94 12.14 -8.73 -10.88
C VAL A 94 13.00 -7.48 -11.10
N LEU A 95 14.27 -7.51 -10.68
CA LEU A 95 15.20 -6.41 -10.89
C LEU A 95 15.46 -6.16 -12.38
N ALA A 96 15.59 -7.21 -13.19
CA ALA A 96 15.74 -7.08 -14.64
C ALA A 96 14.51 -6.39 -15.29
N GLY A 97 13.30 -6.79 -14.91
CA GLY A 97 12.07 -6.16 -15.39
C GLY A 97 11.95 -4.70 -14.94
N LEU A 98 12.31 -4.40 -13.69
CA LEU A 98 12.31 -3.04 -13.15
C LEU A 98 13.32 -2.14 -13.88
N ALA A 99 14.53 -2.66 -14.12
CA ALA A 99 15.61 -1.94 -14.77
C ALA A 99 15.26 -1.49 -16.19
N ALA A 100 14.35 -2.17 -16.89
CA ALA A 100 13.92 -1.79 -18.23
C ALA A 100 13.34 -0.35 -18.28
N TRP A 101 12.57 0.03 -17.25
CA TRP A 101 12.03 1.39 -17.16
C TRP A 101 13.12 2.43 -16.88
N PHE A 102 13.99 2.16 -15.90
CA PHE A 102 15.09 3.06 -15.56
C PHE A 102 16.05 3.25 -16.73
N ALA A 103 16.41 2.16 -17.42
CA ALA A 103 17.27 2.23 -18.61
C ALA A 103 16.58 2.99 -19.76
N GLY A 104 15.31 2.72 -20.02
CA GLY A 104 14.55 3.39 -21.09
C GLY A 104 14.44 4.90 -20.87
N PHE A 105 14.07 5.33 -19.66
CA PHE A 105 13.98 6.75 -19.33
C PHE A 105 15.34 7.44 -19.27
N ALA A 106 16.37 6.78 -18.71
CA ALA A 106 17.73 7.33 -18.70
C ALA A 106 18.28 7.51 -20.12
N ALA A 107 18.04 6.55 -21.02
CA ALA A 107 18.40 6.66 -22.43
C ALA A 107 17.63 7.79 -23.15
N ALA A 108 16.41 8.08 -22.71
CA ALA A 108 15.61 9.23 -23.18
C ALA A 108 16.02 10.57 -22.54
N GLY A 109 17.05 10.60 -21.69
CA GLY A 109 17.56 11.81 -21.05
C GLY A 109 16.89 12.18 -19.72
N PHE A 110 16.11 11.27 -19.13
CA PHE A 110 15.47 11.48 -17.83
C PHE A 110 16.09 10.57 -16.77
N TRP A 111 16.82 11.16 -15.82
CA TRP A 111 17.34 10.46 -14.66
C TRP A 111 16.37 10.56 -13.47
N TRP A 112 15.93 9.41 -12.97
CA TRP A 112 14.86 9.34 -11.96
C TRP A 112 15.18 10.12 -10.68
N PHE A 113 16.43 10.10 -10.23
CA PHE A 113 16.83 10.81 -9.01
C PHE A 113 16.78 12.34 -9.16
N ASP A 114 17.05 12.89 -10.35
CA ASP A 114 16.96 14.33 -10.58
C ASP A 114 15.51 14.81 -10.38
N GLY A 115 14.56 14.02 -10.89
CA GLY A 115 13.14 14.25 -10.67
C GLY A 115 12.74 14.12 -9.20
N TYR A 116 13.28 13.14 -8.48
CA TYR A 116 13.04 12.96 -7.05
C TYR A 116 13.54 14.15 -6.22
N PHE A 117 14.79 14.58 -6.40
CA PHE A 117 15.34 15.71 -5.65
C PHE A 117 14.62 17.01 -5.97
N THR A 118 14.28 17.23 -7.24
CA THR A 118 13.46 18.38 -7.64
C THR A 118 12.09 18.35 -6.97
N LEU A 119 11.45 17.18 -6.88
CA LEU A 119 10.18 17.01 -6.17
C LEU A 119 10.31 17.34 -4.67
N VAL A 120 11.36 16.87 -4.01
CA VAL A 120 11.64 17.18 -2.60
C VAL A 120 11.78 18.69 -2.40
N ASP A 121 12.58 19.36 -3.22
CA ASP A 121 12.77 20.82 -3.13
C ASP A 121 11.45 21.57 -3.29
N ARG A 122 10.65 21.20 -4.29
CA ARG A 122 9.33 21.81 -4.53
C ARG A 122 8.35 21.54 -3.40
N TYR A 123 8.40 20.35 -2.81
CA TYR A 123 7.54 19.98 -1.69
C TYR A 123 7.81 20.86 -0.46
N TYR A 124 9.09 21.11 -0.13
CA TYR A 124 9.50 21.98 0.97
C TYR A 124 9.35 23.47 0.69
N GLN A 125 9.43 23.90 -0.57
CA GLN A 125 9.04 25.26 -0.97
C GLN A 125 7.53 25.51 -0.80
N GLY A 126 6.71 24.45 -0.91
CA GLY A 126 5.25 24.53 -0.81
C GLY A 126 4.71 24.12 0.55
N ALA A 127 3.71 23.24 0.52
CA ALA A 127 2.92 22.84 1.68
C ALA A 127 3.75 22.25 2.82
N ALA A 128 4.87 21.59 2.53
CA ALA A 128 5.69 20.99 3.56
C ALA A 128 6.47 22.02 4.39
N GLY A 129 6.79 23.18 3.83
CA GLY A 129 7.51 24.24 4.55
C GLY A 129 6.71 24.82 5.73
N ILE A 130 5.37 24.77 5.64
CA ILE A 130 4.46 25.35 6.64
C ILE A 130 3.80 24.29 7.54
N ARG A 131 3.78 23.02 7.15
CA ARG A 131 3.16 21.93 7.91
C ARG A 131 4.13 21.39 8.97
N PRO A 132 3.88 21.55 10.27
CA PRO A 132 4.80 21.14 11.33
C PRO A 132 4.96 19.62 11.37
N TYR A 133 6.19 19.15 11.22
CA TYR A 133 6.51 17.71 11.19
C TYR A 133 6.06 16.99 12.47
N GLY A 134 6.36 17.57 13.64
CA GLY A 134 6.02 16.96 14.94
C GLY A 134 4.52 16.76 15.19
N TYR A 135 3.66 17.57 14.56
CA TYR A 135 2.22 17.32 14.58
C TYR A 135 1.83 16.22 13.59
N PHE A 136 2.30 16.34 12.34
CA PHE A 136 1.82 15.48 11.27
C PHE A 136 2.31 14.04 11.36
N VAL A 137 3.44 13.75 12.01
CA VAL A 137 3.85 12.35 12.31
C VAL A 137 2.78 11.60 13.15
N TRP A 138 1.95 12.32 13.91
CA TRP A 138 0.84 11.72 14.65
C TRP A 138 -0.50 11.94 13.96
N GLY A 139 -0.73 13.15 13.45
CA GLY A 139 -1.96 13.52 12.75
C GLY A 139 -2.22 12.66 11.52
N ASN A 140 -1.17 12.32 10.77
CA ASN A 140 -1.24 11.41 9.63
C ASN A 140 -1.73 10.02 10.04
N LEU A 141 -1.15 9.43 11.09
CA LEU A 141 -1.57 8.11 11.60
C LEU A 141 -3.01 8.14 12.15
N ALA A 142 -3.42 9.24 12.78
CA ALA A 142 -4.80 9.43 13.23
C ALA A 142 -5.78 9.52 12.04
N ALA A 143 -5.44 10.27 11.00
CA ALA A 143 -6.22 10.31 9.76
C ALA A 143 -6.29 8.91 9.12
N GLN A 144 -5.19 8.17 9.14
CA GLN A 144 -5.11 6.82 8.58
C GLN A 144 -6.09 5.85 9.26
N VAL A 145 -6.35 5.99 10.57
CA VAL A 145 -7.39 5.22 11.27
C VAL A 145 -8.77 5.45 10.65
N ALA A 146 -9.10 6.70 10.29
CA ALA A 146 -10.34 7.03 9.60
C ALA A 146 -10.36 6.49 8.17
N VAL A 147 -9.21 6.49 7.48
CA VAL A 147 -9.08 5.98 6.10
C VAL A 147 -9.32 4.46 6.01
N VAL A 148 -8.63 3.66 6.84
CA VAL A 148 -8.76 2.18 6.80
C VAL A 148 -9.95 1.65 7.61
N GLY A 149 -10.48 2.47 8.52
CA GLY A 149 -11.60 2.18 9.38
C GLY A 149 -11.30 1.27 10.59
N LEU A 150 -12.25 1.28 11.54
CA LEU A 150 -12.09 0.67 12.87
C LEU A 150 -11.92 -0.85 12.82
N ALA A 151 -12.56 -1.53 11.86
CA ALA A 151 -12.44 -2.98 11.72
C ALA A 151 -10.99 -3.38 11.35
N THR A 152 -10.36 -2.59 10.48
CA THR A 152 -8.95 -2.79 10.11
C THR A 152 -8.04 -2.58 11.31
N VAL A 153 -8.23 -1.51 12.07
CA VAL A 153 -7.43 -1.23 13.30
C VAL A 153 -7.58 -2.36 14.33
N ALA A 154 -8.80 -2.85 14.55
CA ALA A 154 -9.03 -3.99 15.41
C ALA A 154 -8.34 -5.27 14.89
N GLY A 155 -8.34 -5.48 13.57
CA GLY A 155 -7.59 -6.54 12.91
C GLY A 155 -6.07 -6.41 13.08
N LEU A 156 -5.52 -5.20 12.92
CA LEU A 156 -4.10 -4.90 13.11
C LEU A 156 -3.65 -5.22 14.54
N ARG A 157 -4.44 -4.83 15.55
CA ARG A 157 -4.17 -5.19 16.95
C ARG A 157 -4.08 -6.70 17.14
N ARG A 158 -4.96 -7.47 16.49
CA ARG A 158 -4.92 -8.94 16.56
C ARG A 158 -3.72 -9.52 15.82
N ALA A 159 -3.30 -8.92 14.71
CA ALA A 159 -2.13 -9.34 13.94
C ALA A 159 -0.84 -9.32 14.78
N VAL A 160 -0.69 -8.36 15.71
CA VAL A 160 0.45 -8.28 16.64
C VAL A 160 0.56 -9.51 17.54
N THR A 161 -0.58 -10.03 18.00
CA THR A 161 -0.64 -11.20 18.90
C THR A 161 -0.81 -12.54 18.17
N ALA A 162 -1.10 -12.50 16.87
CA ALA A 162 -1.33 -13.69 16.07
C ALA A 162 0.00 -14.41 15.79
N ARG A 163 -0.06 -15.74 15.64
CA ARG A 163 1.10 -16.50 15.18
C ARG A 163 1.52 -15.99 13.81
N ALA A 164 2.82 -15.77 13.63
CA ALA A 164 3.39 -15.34 12.36
C ALA A 164 2.96 -16.28 11.21
N GLY A 165 2.30 -15.71 10.21
CA GLY A 165 1.84 -16.37 9.00
C GLY A 165 1.85 -15.42 7.81
N ALA A 166 1.52 -15.93 6.61
CA ALA A 166 1.60 -15.13 5.39
C ALA A 166 0.79 -13.84 5.45
N LEU A 167 -0.41 -13.86 6.06
CA LEU A 167 -1.23 -12.67 6.23
C LEU A 167 -0.58 -11.64 7.16
N THR A 168 -0.08 -12.05 8.33
CA THR A 168 0.51 -11.12 9.30
C THR A 168 1.80 -10.51 8.77
N VAL A 169 2.60 -11.28 8.02
CA VAL A 169 3.81 -10.79 7.35
C VAL A 169 3.46 -9.78 6.26
N LEU A 170 2.44 -10.05 5.44
CA LEU A 170 1.99 -9.12 4.40
C LEU A 170 1.47 -7.80 5.00
N VAL A 171 0.64 -7.89 6.03
CA VAL A 171 0.13 -6.74 6.78
C VAL A 171 1.28 -5.96 7.43
N ALA A 172 2.28 -6.63 7.97
CA ALA A 172 3.48 -5.98 8.49
C ALA A 172 4.27 -5.23 7.39
N GLY A 173 4.34 -5.79 6.18
CA GLY A 173 4.91 -5.10 5.01
C GLY A 173 4.15 -3.82 4.66
N GLY A 174 2.82 -3.86 4.68
CA GLY A 174 1.97 -2.68 4.49
C GLY A 174 2.15 -1.64 5.61
N MET A 175 2.20 -2.07 6.87
CA MET A 175 2.48 -1.18 8.01
C MET A 175 3.87 -0.54 7.91
N CYS A 176 4.88 -1.29 7.47
CA CYS A 176 6.22 -0.77 7.24
C CYS A 176 6.22 0.33 6.17
N ALA A 177 5.51 0.11 5.05
CA ALA A 177 5.36 1.13 4.01
C ALA A 177 4.70 2.41 4.56
N VAL A 178 3.63 2.28 5.34
CA VAL A 178 2.94 3.41 5.98
C VAL A 178 3.86 4.17 6.94
N LEU A 179 4.57 3.47 7.83
CA LEU A 179 5.47 4.10 8.80
C LEU A 179 6.66 4.78 8.12
N LEU A 180 7.24 4.17 7.08
CA LEU A 180 8.31 4.80 6.29
C LEU A 180 7.79 6.03 5.54
N ALA A 181 6.59 5.97 4.97
CA ALA A 181 5.96 7.13 4.34
C ALA A 181 5.79 8.27 5.34
N ASP A 182 5.30 7.97 6.54
CA ASP A 182 5.09 8.96 7.60
C ASP A 182 6.38 9.59 8.09
N LEU A 183 7.36 8.75 8.44
CA LEU A 183 8.65 9.19 8.96
C LEU A 183 9.45 9.99 7.92
N SER A 184 9.26 9.70 6.61
CA SER A 184 9.89 10.47 5.54
C SER A 184 9.48 11.94 5.52
N GLY A 185 8.32 12.27 6.09
CA GLY A 185 7.75 13.62 6.06
C GLY A 185 7.24 14.06 4.69
N MET A 186 7.26 13.19 3.66
CA MET A 186 6.90 13.50 2.27
C MET A 186 5.39 13.47 1.98
N SER A 187 4.55 13.40 3.01
CA SER A 187 3.08 13.28 2.87
C SER A 187 2.29 13.93 4.02
N LYS A 188 2.87 14.94 4.68
CA LYS A 188 2.22 15.64 5.81
C LYS A 188 0.85 16.18 5.37
N ALA A 189 -0.22 15.77 6.05
CA ALA A 189 -1.61 16.19 5.80
C ALA A 189 -2.23 15.75 4.45
N GLU A 190 -1.67 14.73 3.78
CA GLU A 190 -2.19 14.25 2.47
C GLU A 190 -2.38 12.72 2.46
N THR A 191 -2.45 12.11 3.63
CA THR A 191 -2.37 10.65 3.79
C THR A 191 -3.57 9.92 3.19
N GLU A 192 -4.74 10.53 3.25
CA GLU A 192 -5.99 10.04 2.68
C GLU A 192 -5.96 9.95 1.14
N ARG A 193 -4.95 10.54 0.49
CA ARG A 193 -4.65 10.41 -0.95
C ARG A 193 -3.41 9.57 -1.17
N ILE A 194 -2.25 10.06 -0.69
CA ILE A 194 -0.92 9.52 -1.02
C ILE A 194 -0.76 8.10 -0.47
N TRP A 195 -1.39 7.76 0.66
CA TRP A 195 -1.21 6.45 1.27
C TRP A 195 -2.23 5.43 0.83
N LEU A 196 -3.22 5.76 -0.01
CA LEU A 196 -4.22 4.78 -0.46
C LEU A 196 -3.59 3.50 -1.03
N PRO A 197 -2.52 3.56 -1.84
CA PRO A 197 -1.83 2.37 -2.35
C PRO A 197 -1.17 1.50 -1.27
N PHE A 198 -0.83 2.08 -0.12
CA PHE A 198 -0.27 1.35 1.03
C PHE A 198 -1.38 0.85 1.96
N SER A 199 -2.43 1.66 2.12
CA SER A 199 -3.58 1.44 3.01
C SER A 199 -4.32 0.14 2.67
N LEU A 200 -4.43 -0.18 1.38
CA LEU A 200 -5.03 -1.43 0.91
C LEU A 200 -4.41 -2.66 1.60
N TRP A 201 -3.10 -2.65 1.82
CA TRP A 201 -2.38 -3.79 2.40
C TRP A 201 -2.64 -3.99 3.89
N LEU A 202 -3.29 -3.03 4.55
CA LEU A 202 -3.72 -3.12 5.94
C LEU A 202 -5.10 -3.78 6.06
N LEU A 203 -6.01 -3.52 5.12
CA LEU A 203 -7.41 -3.98 5.14
C LEU A 203 -7.57 -5.50 5.35
N PRO A 204 -6.72 -6.38 4.78
CA PRO A 204 -6.78 -7.82 5.03
C PRO A 204 -6.64 -8.22 6.50
N ALA A 205 -6.09 -7.35 7.37
CA ALA A 205 -6.02 -7.61 8.80
C ALA A 205 -7.41 -7.83 9.44
N ALA A 206 -8.47 -7.26 8.85
CA ALA A 206 -9.85 -7.48 9.30
C ALA A 206 -10.29 -8.96 9.23
N ALA A 207 -9.66 -9.78 8.38
CA ALA A 207 -9.92 -11.23 8.35
C ALA A 207 -9.52 -11.97 9.64
N LEU A 208 -8.71 -11.33 10.50
CA LEU A 208 -8.33 -11.87 11.82
C LEU A 208 -9.42 -11.66 12.89
N LEU A 209 -10.47 -10.91 12.59
CA LEU A 209 -11.59 -10.70 13.50
C LEU A 209 -12.39 -11.99 13.71
N PRO A 210 -12.83 -12.29 14.95
CA PRO A 210 -13.68 -13.44 15.21
C PRO A 210 -15.00 -13.34 14.45
N ALA A 211 -15.45 -14.45 13.86
CA ALA A 211 -16.71 -14.52 13.11
C ALA A 211 -17.92 -14.04 13.93
N ARG A 212 -17.94 -14.34 15.24
CA ARG A 212 -18.99 -13.90 16.18
C ARG A 212 -19.11 -12.37 16.30
N THR A 213 -18.02 -11.64 16.08
CA THR A 213 -17.99 -10.17 16.18
C THR A 213 -18.00 -9.48 14.82
N ALA A 214 -17.84 -10.22 13.72
CA ALA A 214 -17.72 -9.67 12.38
C ALA A 214 -18.89 -8.74 12.00
N PRO A 215 -20.17 -9.07 12.28
CA PRO A 215 -21.29 -8.17 11.94
C PRO A 215 -21.20 -6.81 12.64
N ARG A 216 -20.74 -6.78 13.91
CA ARG A 216 -20.58 -5.53 14.66
C ARG A 216 -19.46 -4.65 14.08
N TRP A 217 -18.36 -5.29 13.68
CA TRP A 217 -17.26 -4.60 13.02
C TRP A 217 -17.64 -4.10 11.63
N LEU A 218 -18.46 -4.82 10.87
CA LEU A 218 -18.99 -4.36 9.59
C LEU A 218 -19.89 -3.14 9.78
N ALA A 219 -20.77 -3.17 10.79
CA ALA A 219 -21.61 -2.01 11.13
C ALA A 219 -20.77 -0.80 11.53
N ALA A 220 -19.75 -0.97 12.37
CA ALA A 220 -18.83 0.10 12.75
C ALA A 220 -18.05 0.66 11.55
N GLN A 221 -17.58 -0.22 10.66
CA GLN A 221 -16.87 0.15 9.43
C GLN A 221 -17.78 0.97 8.50
N ALA A 222 -19.01 0.50 8.26
CA ALA A 222 -19.99 1.19 7.43
C ALA A 222 -20.42 2.53 8.03
N ALA A 223 -20.68 2.58 9.33
CA ALA A 223 -21.05 3.81 10.03
C ALA A 223 -19.94 4.86 9.87
N LEU A 224 -18.68 4.48 10.11
CA LEU A 224 -17.55 5.38 9.92
C LEU A 224 -17.42 5.84 8.46
N ALA A 225 -17.57 4.92 7.49
CA ALA A 225 -17.52 5.28 6.07
C ALA A 225 -18.59 6.30 5.71
N LEU A 226 -19.83 6.10 6.17
CA LEU A 226 -20.91 7.06 5.98
C LEU A 226 -20.61 8.39 6.67
N THR A 227 -20.20 8.38 7.93
CA THR A 227 -19.87 9.60 8.68
C THR A 227 -18.79 10.42 7.98
N VAL A 228 -17.69 9.79 7.57
CA VAL A 228 -16.59 10.45 6.87
C VAL A 228 -17.07 11.05 5.54
N ASN A 229 -17.79 10.27 4.73
CA ASN A 229 -18.21 10.72 3.39
C ASN A 229 -19.36 11.74 3.41
N HIS A 230 -20.12 11.87 4.50
CA HIS A 230 -21.25 12.80 4.59
C HIS A 230 -20.95 14.06 5.43
N LEU A 231 -20.04 13.97 6.39
CA LEU A 231 -19.75 15.09 7.30
C LEU A 231 -18.44 15.82 6.99
N LEU A 232 -17.50 15.18 6.28
CA LEU A 232 -16.23 15.78 5.96
C LEU A 232 -16.20 16.19 4.49
N ILE A 233 -15.81 17.45 4.25
CA ILE A 233 -15.45 17.91 2.91
C ILE A 233 -14.00 17.49 2.69
N THR A 234 -13.81 16.39 1.96
CA THR A 234 -12.48 16.02 1.47
C THR A 234 -12.19 16.81 0.21
N GLY A 235 -11.29 17.79 0.28
CA GLY A 235 -10.82 18.53 -0.89
C GLY A 235 -10.01 17.60 -1.79
N TRP A 236 -10.56 17.23 -2.94
CA TRP A 236 -9.88 16.47 -3.98
C TRP A 236 -9.37 17.39 -5.09
#